data_AF-A0A1Y5F5M4-F1
#
_entry.id   AF-A0A1Y5F5M4-F1
#
_cell.length_a   1.000
_cell.length_b   1.000
_cell.length_c   1.000
_cell.angle_alpha   90.00
_cell.angle_beta   90.00
_cell.angle_gamma   90.00
#
_symmetry.space_group_name_H-M   'P 1'
#
loop_
_entity.id
_entity.type
_entity.pdbx_description
1 polymer ?
#
loop_
_entity_poly.entity_id
_entity_poly.type
_entity_poly.pdbx_seq_one_letter_code
_entity_poly.pdbx_strand_id
1 'polypeptide(L)'
;MKKYHHLRIFICFCIISQNIWATKSTISSQVISIDIPNSKVVSIYLKRLNDFSKKHCAPGVEEDFWKKYKVFKGNGNFIPLLTNGRLDKVTVNRFIPELERKQKWIFSQINYLKSKKNFKSELEKFKKLEKEFKSLLLYKRDYFLAKNQSSKNKIRNASKYQYIVFRQQLKELIESITFLQSYRFPVDHFDLRISYDQFKSSETVEGKSKSNEIYFYRKIVQDGAQNLNHKKSDRFLRATIDSIYLKLNEKSDFITEDSRYDLSAAFSAIKWHLNSRIKHQLTRLGEWHKRVGRGLSFYKKLRDGKIEEKGHSFSAKNLLEERAKGRYILKDYVLKKEADVYRYWMNQSTLLQAVYVIDTILFNEVGGIDGRDALERKDVTQVIINRLSDPDYNLITADESLYSYLKLKDKVIAKNSWLNVMLKEGEFSFSYFFIPGNLRIYCPDMTRTGKFLRRENISMAISLLQKPNDQFKAVRYFSRASMLGRIDMSKIWTNFRAVAERPGLPSPRSHYLARQYRAGKYDFLYDFKSDEGKVFQVIKIRKKLYVSDKDGTRFFKYRNRHYFKYFETHL
;
A
#
# COMPACT_ATOMS: atom_id res chain seq x y z
N MET A 1 39.96 15.20 48.87
CA MET A 1 41.22 15.93 49.16
C MET A 1 42.41 15.06 48.74
N LYS A 2 43.50 15.69 48.27
CA LYS A 2 44.71 15.17 47.56
C LYS A 2 44.56 15.22 46.03
N LYS A 3 44.77 16.39 45.41
CA LYS A 3 45.99 17.18 45.09
C LYS A 3 46.44 16.91 43.64
N TYR A 4 46.21 17.95 42.86
CA TYR A 4 46.63 18.19 41.48
C TYR A 4 48.17 18.23 41.34
N HIS A 5 48.66 17.80 40.18
CA HIS A 5 49.83 18.43 39.57
C HIS A 5 49.49 18.88 38.14
N HIS A 6 49.73 20.17 37.93
CA HIS A 6 49.69 20.88 36.65
C HIS A 6 50.86 20.46 35.75
N LEU A 7 50.62 20.38 34.44
CA LEU A 7 51.58 20.87 33.46
C LEU A 7 50.83 21.60 32.34
N ARG A 8 51.09 22.90 32.22
CA ARG A 8 50.66 23.76 31.12
C ARG A 8 51.76 23.75 30.06
N ILE A 9 51.42 23.53 28.80
CA ILE A 9 52.18 24.06 27.66
C ILE A 9 51.18 24.74 26.73
N PHE A 10 51.57 25.94 26.31
CA PHE A 10 50.79 26.95 25.61
C PHE A 10 51.23 26.98 24.12
N ILE A 11 50.27 27.22 23.22
CA ILE A 11 50.39 27.80 21.86
C ILE A 11 51.02 26.91 20.76
N CYS A 12 50.23 26.57 19.73
CA CYS A 12 50.37 27.24 18.42
C CYS A 12 49.19 26.98 17.48
N PHE A 13 48.66 28.08 16.93
CA PHE A 13 47.72 28.14 15.83
C PHE A 13 48.38 27.58 14.57
N CYS A 14 47.88 26.46 14.04
CA CYS A 14 48.09 26.11 12.64
C CYS A 14 46.73 25.84 11.99
N ILE A 15 46.36 26.79 11.14
CA ILE A 15 45.33 26.69 10.11
C ILE A 15 45.69 25.48 9.25
N ILE A 16 44.97 24.36 9.42
CA ILE A 16 44.99 23.27 8.45
C ILE A 16 43.64 23.29 7.75
N SER A 17 43.73 23.81 6.53
CA SER A 17 42.83 23.66 5.39
C SER A 17 41.75 22.59 5.55
N GLN A 18 40.52 23.03 5.32
CA GLN A 18 39.34 22.24 5.01
C GLN A 18 39.63 21.22 3.90
N ASN A 19 40.12 20.04 4.27
CA ASN A 19 39.94 18.85 3.44
C ASN A 19 38.53 18.33 3.70
N ILE A 20 37.57 18.97 3.02
CA ILE A 20 36.27 18.40 2.71
C ILE A 20 36.59 17.12 1.94
N TRP A 21 36.67 15.99 2.66
CA TRP A 21 36.49 14.68 2.05
C TRP A 21 35.07 14.69 1.50
N ALA A 22 34.96 15.06 0.22
CA ALA A 22 33.79 14.79 -0.57
C ALA A 22 33.58 13.28 -0.51
N THR A 23 32.67 12.83 0.35
CA THR A 23 32.07 11.51 0.24
C THR A 23 31.51 11.42 -1.16
N LYS A 24 32.25 10.81 -2.09
CA LYS A 24 31.70 10.43 -3.40
C LYS A 24 30.39 9.72 -3.11
N SER A 25 29.29 10.21 -3.68
CA SER A 25 27.99 9.57 -3.49
C SER A 25 28.14 8.10 -3.88
N THR A 26 27.71 7.17 -3.03
CA THR A 26 27.70 5.72 -3.34
C THR A 26 26.92 5.43 -4.63
N ILE A 27 26.03 6.34 -5.03
CA ILE A 27 25.25 6.31 -6.26
C ILE A 27 26.13 6.49 -7.51
N SER A 28 27.25 7.22 -7.44
CA SER A 28 28.17 7.40 -8.58
C SER A 28 28.78 6.08 -9.08
N SER A 29 28.90 5.06 -8.21
CA SER A 29 29.37 3.72 -8.59
C SER A 29 28.31 2.85 -9.28
N GLN A 30 27.05 3.30 -9.33
CA GLN A 30 25.92 2.57 -9.91
C GLN A 30 25.55 3.06 -11.32
N VAL A 31 26.28 4.05 -11.84
CA VAL A 31 26.14 4.52 -13.23
C VAL A 31 26.57 3.40 -14.17
N ILE A 32 25.67 2.98 -15.06
CA ILE A 32 25.98 2.02 -16.11
C ILE A 32 26.30 2.82 -17.38
N SER A 33 27.55 2.74 -17.86
CA SER A 33 27.88 3.28 -19.19
C SER A 33 27.13 2.47 -20.26
N ILE A 34 26.48 3.16 -21.18
CA ILE A 34 25.73 2.55 -22.28
C ILE A 34 26.24 3.17 -23.56
N ASP A 35 27.10 2.44 -24.25
CA ASP A 35 27.80 2.92 -25.46
C ASP A 35 26.99 2.67 -26.75
N ILE A 36 25.74 2.22 -26.60
CA ILE A 36 24.81 1.97 -27.71
C ILE A 36 23.56 2.86 -27.59
N PRO A 37 22.92 3.24 -28.72
CA PRO A 37 21.70 4.04 -28.67
C PRO A 37 20.60 3.39 -27.83
N ASN A 38 19.84 4.19 -27.08
CA ASN A 38 18.74 3.71 -26.23
C ASN A 38 17.71 2.86 -27.00
N SER A 39 17.45 3.20 -28.27
CA SER A 39 16.59 2.42 -29.16
C SER A 39 17.11 0.99 -29.41
N LYS A 40 18.44 0.83 -29.50
CA LYS A 40 19.11 -0.46 -29.65
C LYS A 40 19.05 -1.26 -28.34
N VAL A 41 19.21 -0.62 -27.19
CA VAL A 41 19.00 -1.28 -25.87
C VAL A 41 17.57 -1.81 -25.76
N VAL A 42 16.58 -0.97 -26.09
CA VAL A 42 15.15 -1.36 -26.07
C VAL A 42 14.90 -2.54 -26.99
N SER A 43 15.44 -2.55 -28.21
CA SER A 43 15.22 -3.66 -29.14
C SER A 43 15.87 -4.97 -28.67
N ILE A 44 17.11 -4.90 -28.16
CA ILE A 44 17.82 -6.05 -27.59
C ILE A 44 17.05 -6.60 -26.40
N TYR A 45 16.66 -5.75 -25.45
CA TYR A 45 15.89 -6.16 -24.28
C TYR A 45 14.56 -6.78 -24.68
N LEU A 46 13.77 -6.16 -25.57
CA LEU A 46 12.48 -6.71 -25.97
C LEU A 46 12.62 -8.05 -26.71
N LYS A 47 13.68 -8.23 -27.50
CA LYS A 47 14.00 -9.53 -28.12
C LYS A 47 14.28 -10.57 -27.04
N ARG A 48 15.15 -10.25 -26.08
CA ARG A 48 15.49 -11.14 -24.95
C ARG A 48 14.28 -11.44 -24.06
N LEU A 49 13.45 -10.46 -23.75
CA LEU A 49 12.22 -10.64 -22.98
C LEU A 49 11.22 -11.54 -23.71
N ASN A 50 11.14 -11.45 -25.03
CA ASN A 50 10.32 -12.34 -25.85
C ASN A 50 10.88 -13.77 -25.86
N ASP A 51 12.19 -13.95 -25.99
CA ASP A 51 12.85 -15.26 -25.88
C ASP A 51 12.64 -15.88 -24.49
N PHE A 52 12.82 -15.06 -23.44
CA PHE A 52 12.52 -15.41 -22.05
C PHE A 52 11.06 -15.84 -21.88
N SER A 53 10.11 -15.03 -22.37
CA SER A 53 8.68 -15.33 -22.27
C SER A 53 8.32 -16.63 -22.99
N LYS A 54 8.88 -16.90 -24.17
CA LYS A 54 8.66 -18.15 -24.89
C LYS A 54 9.20 -19.36 -24.11
N LYS A 55 10.34 -19.19 -23.44
CA LYS A 55 10.99 -20.27 -22.67
C LYS A 55 10.32 -20.54 -21.32
N HIS A 56 10.00 -19.50 -20.56
CA HIS A 56 9.55 -19.61 -19.17
C HIS A 56 8.04 -19.49 -18.99
N CYS A 57 7.34 -18.88 -19.96
CA CYS A 57 5.89 -18.74 -20.04
C CYS A 57 5.32 -19.43 -21.29
N ALA A 58 5.68 -20.70 -21.49
CA ALA A 58 5.08 -21.53 -22.52
C ALA A 58 3.56 -21.71 -22.29
N PRO A 59 2.78 -22.06 -23.32
CA PRO A 59 1.36 -22.39 -23.16
C PRO A 59 1.14 -23.40 -22.03
N GLY A 60 0.18 -23.15 -21.14
CA GLY A 60 -0.10 -23.98 -19.97
C GLY A 60 0.54 -23.50 -18.65
N VAL A 61 1.56 -22.64 -18.69
CA VAL A 61 2.25 -22.16 -17.47
C VAL A 61 1.34 -21.25 -16.63
N GLU A 62 0.59 -20.34 -17.27
CA GLU A 62 -0.36 -19.47 -16.55
C GLU A 62 -1.53 -20.31 -16.01
N GLU A 63 -2.05 -21.23 -16.82
CA GLU A 63 -3.15 -22.12 -16.46
C GLU A 63 -2.79 -23.01 -15.26
N ASP A 64 -1.58 -23.57 -15.25
CA ASP A 64 -1.09 -24.40 -14.15
C ASP A 64 -0.87 -23.57 -12.87
N PHE A 65 -0.35 -22.34 -12.98
CA PHE A 65 -0.30 -21.42 -11.86
C PHE A 65 -1.70 -21.18 -11.28
N TRP A 66 -2.68 -20.83 -12.12
CA TRP A 66 -4.04 -20.54 -11.66
C TRP A 66 -4.74 -21.77 -11.09
N LYS A 67 -4.48 -22.97 -11.63
CA LYS A 67 -4.94 -24.23 -11.07
C LYS A 67 -4.40 -24.44 -9.65
N LYS A 68 -3.08 -24.33 -9.47
CA LYS A 68 -2.42 -24.44 -8.15
C LYS A 68 -2.89 -23.35 -7.18
N TYR A 69 -3.03 -22.12 -7.66
CA TYR A 69 -3.52 -20.99 -6.89
C TYR A 69 -4.96 -21.19 -6.40
N LYS A 70 -5.83 -21.75 -7.24
CA LYS A 70 -7.21 -22.09 -6.87
C LYS A 70 -7.25 -23.16 -5.78
N VAL A 71 -6.40 -24.19 -5.86
CA VAL A 71 -6.28 -25.22 -4.82
C VAL A 71 -5.79 -24.60 -3.50
N PHE A 72 -4.74 -23.78 -3.56
CA PHE A 72 -4.23 -23.05 -2.39
C PHE A 72 -5.32 -22.19 -1.71
N LYS A 73 -6.05 -21.39 -2.51
CA LYS A 73 -7.18 -20.56 -2.04
C LYS A 73 -8.32 -21.41 -1.46
N GLY A 74 -8.62 -22.54 -2.09
CA GLY A 74 -9.80 -23.38 -1.84
C GLY A 74 -11.08 -22.56 -1.61
N ASN A 75 -11.84 -22.86 -0.57
CA ASN A 75 -13.07 -22.15 -0.21
C ASN A 75 -12.89 -20.72 0.35
N GLY A 76 -11.65 -20.22 0.44
CA GLY A 76 -11.34 -18.87 0.94
C GLY A 76 -11.33 -18.71 2.47
N ASN A 77 -11.64 -19.76 3.24
CA ASN A 77 -11.52 -19.74 4.69
C ASN A 77 -10.05 -19.89 5.12
N PHE A 78 -9.69 -19.23 6.22
CA PHE A 78 -8.36 -19.36 6.82
C PHE A 78 -8.35 -20.54 7.78
N ILE A 79 -7.38 -21.44 7.65
CA ILE A 79 -7.23 -22.59 8.54
C ILE A 79 -5.99 -22.33 9.40
N PRO A 80 -6.13 -22.11 10.72
CA PRO A 80 -5.00 -21.85 11.59
C PRO A 80 -4.21 -23.14 11.84
N LEU A 81 -2.94 -23.16 11.46
CA LEU A 81 -2.06 -24.31 11.58
C LEU A 81 -0.91 -24.01 12.56
N LEU A 82 -0.60 -24.97 13.41
CA LEU A 82 0.61 -24.95 14.24
C LEU A 82 1.84 -25.32 13.41
N THR A 83 3.02 -25.20 14.02
CA THR A 83 4.32 -25.49 13.39
C THR A 83 4.42 -26.94 12.91
N ASN A 84 3.82 -27.88 13.63
CA ASN A 84 3.73 -29.29 13.27
C ASN A 84 2.64 -29.62 12.23
N GLY A 85 2.01 -28.61 11.61
CA GLY A 85 0.96 -28.78 10.61
C GLY A 85 -0.41 -29.23 11.15
N ARG A 86 -0.54 -29.43 12.47
CA ARG A 86 -1.84 -29.74 13.09
C ARG A 86 -2.70 -28.49 13.19
N LEU A 87 -4.01 -28.70 13.21
CA LEU A 87 -4.99 -27.62 13.43
C LEU A 87 -4.79 -26.99 14.81
N ASP A 88 -4.70 -25.67 14.84
CA ASP A 88 -4.80 -24.90 16.08
C ASP A 88 -6.27 -24.86 16.52
N LYS A 89 -6.71 -25.96 17.15
CA LYS A 89 -8.09 -26.13 17.64
C LYS A 89 -8.46 -25.08 18.68
N VAL A 90 -7.51 -24.63 19.49
CA VAL A 90 -7.73 -23.61 20.52
C VAL A 90 -8.17 -22.31 19.86
N THR A 91 -7.44 -21.86 18.84
CA THR A 91 -7.79 -20.68 18.07
C THR A 91 -9.15 -20.84 17.36
N VAL A 92 -9.42 -21.98 16.73
CA VAL A 92 -10.73 -22.23 16.08
C VAL A 92 -11.88 -22.15 17.08
N ASN A 93 -11.77 -22.85 18.21
CA ASN A 93 -12.80 -22.91 19.23
C ASN A 93 -13.08 -21.53 19.82
N ARG A 94 -12.04 -20.74 20.07
CA ARG A 94 -12.17 -19.38 20.57
C ARG A 94 -12.98 -18.47 19.65
N PHE A 95 -12.85 -18.63 18.34
CA PHE A 95 -13.46 -17.73 17.36
C PHE A 95 -14.79 -18.21 16.75
N ILE A 96 -15.22 -19.45 16.99
CA ILE A 96 -16.58 -19.89 16.64
C ILE A 96 -17.65 -19.00 17.29
N PRO A 97 -17.61 -18.70 18.61
CA PRO A 97 -18.54 -17.76 19.24
C PRO A 97 -18.48 -16.34 18.65
N GLU A 98 -17.31 -15.89 18.18
CA GLU A 98 -17.19 -14.58 17.50
C GLU A 98 -17.89 -14.58 16.14
N LEU A 99 -17.82 -15.67 15.38
CA LEU A 99 -18.55 -15.81 14.12
C LEU A 99 -20.07 -15.86 14.34
N GLU A 100 -20.53 -16.52 15.41
CA GLU A 100 -21.94 -16.52 15.80
C GLU A 100 -22.42 -15.12 16.18
N ARG A 101 -21.66 -14.40 17.00
CA ARG A 101 -21.94 -13.00 17.35
C ARG A 101 -21.94 -12.11 16.11
N LYS A 102 -21.00 -12.28 15.18
CA LYS A 102 -20.98 -11.55 13.91
C LYS A 102 -22.23 -11.84 13.08
N GLN A 103 -22.64 -13.10 12.96
CA GLN A 103 -23.83 -13.47 12.20
C GLN A 103 -25.09 -12.83 12.79
N LYS A 104 -25.26 -12.91 14.12
CA LYS A 104 -26.36 -12.25 14.86
C LYS A 104 -26.33 -10.73 14.67
N TRP A 105 -25.14 -10.11 14.75
CA TRP A 105 -24.99 -8.69 14.52
C TRP A 105 -25.39 -8.30 13.09
N ILE A 106 -24.96 -9.02 12.04
CA ILE A 106 -25.40 -8.75 10.66
C ILE A 106 -26.92 -8.85 10.54
N PHE A 107 -27.53 -9.87 11.16
CA PHE A 107 -28.98 -10.03 11.18
C PHE A 107 -29.70 -8.86 11.86
N SER A 108 -29.14 -8.33 12.96
CA SER A 108 -29.66 -7.11 13.60
C SER A 108 -29.61 -5.89 12.66
N GLN A 109 -28.55 -5.76 11.85
CA GLN A 109 -28.45 -4.69 10.86
C GLN A 109 -29.47 -4.86 9.72
N ILE A 110 -29.77 -6.10 9.33
CA ILE A 110 -30.85 -6.41 8.38
C ILE A 110 -32.20 -5.95 8.95
N ASN A 111 -32.49 -6.27 10.21
CA ASN A 111 -33.76 -5.87 10.85
C ASN A 111 -33.87 -4.36 11.01
N TYR A 112 -32.78 -3.70 11.40
CA TYR A 112 -32.68 -2.23 11.43
C TYR A 112 -32.97 -1.59 10.07
N LEU A 113 -32.46 -2.17 8.97
CA LEU A 113 -32.74 -1.63 7.64
C LEU A 113 -34.16 -1.93 7.16
N LYS A 114 -34.76 -3.06 7.57
CA LYS A 114 -36.16 -3.39 7.22
C LYS A 114 -37.17 -2.43 7.84
N SER A 115 -36.88 -1.90 9.03
CA SER A 115 -37.77 -0.92 9.68
C SER A 115 -37.69 0.49 9.05
N LYS A 116 -36.72 0.73 8.16
CA LYS A 116 -36.60 2.00 7.45
C LYS A 116 -37.35 1.98 6.12
N LYS A 117 -38.02 3.10 5.81
CA LYS A 117 -38.66 3.33 4.50
C LYS A 117 -37.67 3.82 3.44
N ASN A 118 -36.76 4.72 3.82
CA ASN A 118 -35.72 5.30 2.95
C ASN A 118 -34.58 5.89 3.80
N PHE A 119 -33.56 6.43 3.13
CA PHE A 119 -32.40 7.08 3.76
C PHE A 119 -32.48 8.62 3.74
N LYS A 120 -33.70 9.21 3.67
CA LYS A 120 -33.84 10.67 3.49
C LYS A 120 -33.22 11.45 4.66
N SER A 121 -33.44 11.01 5.90
CA SER A 121 -32.88 11.67 7.10
C SER A 121 -31.35 11.64 7.09
N GLU A 122 -30.77 10.48 6.80
CA GLU A 122 -29.32 10.27 6.74
C GLU A 122 -28.70 11.07 5.57
N LEU A 123 -29.40 11.16 4.44
CA LEU A 123 -28.97 11.97 3.30
C LEU A 123 -28.95 13.46 3.63
N GLU A 124 -29.92 13.98 4.37
CA GLU A 124 -29.91 15.39 4.78
C GLU A 124 -28.78 15.69 5.78
N LYS A 125 -28.56 14.82 6.77
CA LYS A 125 -27.38 14.90 7.67
C LYS A 125 -26.07 14.87 6.88
N PHE A 126 -25.97 13.95 5.93
CA PHE A 126 -24.80 13.82 5.05
C PHE A 126 -24.57 15.08 4.21
N LYS A 127 -25.61 15.65 3.59
CA LYS A 127 -25.50 16.88 2.79
C LYS A 127 -25.03 18.07 3.63
N LYS A 128 -25.52 18.18 4.88
CA LYS A 128 -25.07 19.20 5.82
C LYS A 128 -23.57 19.05 6.11
N LEU A 129 -23.12 17.84 6.45
CA LEU A 129 -21.70 17.54 6.67
C LEU A 129 -20.84 17.79 5.43
N GLU A 130 -21.33 17.48 4.22
CA GLU A 130 -20.61 17.76 2.96
C GLU A 130 -20.38 19.28 2.78
N LYS A 131 -21.34 20.12 3.20
CA LYS A 131 -21.19 21.59 3.19
C LYS A 131 -20.21 22.07 4.26
N GLU A 132 -20.32 21.57 5.49
CA GLU A 132 -19.43 21.91 6.60
C GLU A 132 -17.97 21.52 6.30
N PHE A 133 -17.76 20.34 5.71
CA PHE A 133 -16.45 19.89 5.25
C PHE A 133 -15.82 20.86 4.24
N LYS A 134 -16.60 21.37 3.28
CA LYS A 134 -16.11 22.39 2.34
C LYS A 134 -15.78 23.70 3.06
N SER A 135 -16.58 24.11 4.02
CA SER A 135 -16.31 25.31 4.84
C SER A 135 -15.01 25.18 5.65
N LEU A 136 -14.71 24.01 6.21
CA LEU A 136 -13.42 23.74 6.87
C LEU A 136 -12.22 23.91 5.91
N LEU A 137 -12.36 23.51 4.64
CA LEU A 137 -11.32 23.72 3.63
C LEU A 137 -11.17 25.20 3.27
N LEU A 138 -12.26 25.98 3.29
CA LEU A 138 -12.20 27.43 3.11
C LEU A 138 -11.42 28.10 4.24
N TYR A 139 -11.63 27.72 5.51
CA TYR A 139 -10.80 28.26 6.59
C TYR A 139 -9.31 27.94 6.43
N LYS A 140 -8.97 26.74 5.95
CA LYS A 140 -7.58 26.37 5.67
C LYS A 140 -6.98 27.24 4.56
N ARG A 141 -7.74 27.47 3.48
CA ARG A 141 -7.37 28.40 2.41
C ARG A 141 -7.17 29.83 2.94
N ASP A 142 -8.13 30.33 3.70
CA ASP A 142 -8.12 31.71 4.19
C ASP A 142 -6.96 31.92 5.16
N TYR A 143 -6.67 30.93 6.01
CA TYR A 143 -5.49 30.92 6.89
C TYR A 143 -4.18 30.95 6.09
N PHE A 144 -4.11 30.15 5.03
CA PHE A 144 -2.95 30.08 4.12
C PHE A 144 -2.68 31.41 3.40
N LEU A 145 -3.75 32.11 2.97
CA LEU A 145 -3.67 33.39 2.27
C LEU A 145 -3.52 34.60 3.20
N ALA A 146 -3.89 34.49 4.47
CA ALA A 146 -3.80 35.58 5.42
C ALA A 146 -2.35 36.09 5.61
N LYS A 147 -2.18 37.41 5.55
CA LYS A 147 -0.86 38.06 5.66
C LYS A 147 -0.45 38.35 7.11
N ASN A 148 -1.40 38.81 7.94
CA ASN A 148 -1.12 39.22 9.32
C ASN A 148 -1.48 38.13 10.33
N GLN A 149 -0.85 38.19 11.51
CA GLN A 149 -1.02 37.17 12.55
C GLN A 149 -2.39 37.26 13.23
N SER A 150 -2.95 38.46 13.37
CA SER A 150 -4.28 38.67 13.99
C SER A 150 -5.39 37.96 13.23
N SER A 151 -5.45 38.13 11.90
CA SER A 151 -6.40 37.43 11.02
C SER A 151 -6.16 35.93 11.03
N LYS A 152 -4.90 35.47 11.02
CA LYS A 152 -4.58 34.04 11.15
C LYS A 152 -5.13 33.44 12.44
N ASN A 153 -4.97 34.13 13.57
CA ASN A 153 -5.49 33.69 14.86
C ASN A 153 -7.03 33.63 14.86
N LYS A 154 -7.70 34.64 14.29
CA LYS A 154 -9.17 34.65 14.15
C LYS A 154 -9.68 33.48 13.32
N ILE A 155 -9.06 33.23 12.16
CA ILE A 155 -9.42 32.12 11.26
C ILE A 155 -9.16 30.77 11.93
N ARG A 156 -8.00 30.61 12.58
CA ARG A 156 -7.64 29.41 13.34
C ARG A 156 -8.67 29.09 14.41
N ASN A 157 -9.08 30.08 15.20
CA ASN A 157 -10.09 29.89 16.24
C ASN A 157 -11.46 29.50 15.63
N ALA A 158 -11.91 30.18 14.57
CA ALA A 158 -13.14 29.82 13.86
C ALA A 158 -13.10 28.39 13.30
N SER A 159 -12.00 28.01 12.65
CA SER A 159 -11.76 26.66 12.14
C SER A 159 -11.82 25.62 13.26
N LYS A 160 -11.14 25.88 14.39
CA LYS A 160 -11.10 24.99 15.55
C LYS A 160 -12.50 24.70 16.09
N TYR A 161 -13.30 25.73 16.35
CA TYR A 161 -14.66 25.56 16.89
C TYR A 161 -15.58 24.87 15.88
N GLN A 162 -15.54 25.24 14.61
CA GLN A 162 -16.33 24.57 13.59
C GLN A 162 -15.89 23.12 13.40
N TYR A 163 -14.59 22.81 13.53
CA TYR A 163 -14.11 21.44 13.42
C TYR A 163 -14.54 20.58 14.61
N ILE A 164 -14.63 21.14 15.82
CA ILE A 164 -15.24 20.45 16.98
C ILE A 164 -16.69 20.06 16.67
N VAL A 165 -17.50 21.01 16.19
CA VAL A 165 -18.90 20.77 15.82
C VAL A 165 -19.01 19.74 14.70
N PHE A 166 -18.21 19.87 13.65
CA PHE A 166 -18.18 18.94 12.53
C PHE A 166 -17.87 17.51 12.97
N ARG A 167 -16.90 17.31 13.89
CA ARG A 167 -16.55 15.98 14.40
C ARG A 167 -17.71 15.34 15.16
N GLN A 168 -18.43 16.13 15.96
CA GLN A 168 -19.62 15.66 16.68
C GLN A 168 -20.74 15.26 15.70
N GLN A 169 -21.04 16.10 14.71
CA GLN A 169 -22.05 15.77 13.70
C GLN A 169 -21.65 14.56 12.83
N LEU A 170 -20.35 14.42 12.52
CA LEU A 170 -19.82 13.27 11.79
C LEU A 170 -19.97 11.98 12.60
N LYS A 171 -19.73 12.03 13.91
CA LYS A 171 -19.98 10.93 14.84
C LYS A 171 -21.45 10.49 14.78
N GLU A 172 -22.38 11.45 14.89
CA GLU A 172 -23.82 11.19 14.82
C GLU A 172 -24.26 10.60 13.47
N LEU A 173 -23.68 11.07 12.36
CA LEU A 173 -23.94 10.46 11.05
C LEU A 173 -23.47 9.00 11.04
N ILE A 174 -22.22 8.74 11.45
CA ILE A 174 -21.65 7.38 11.47
C ILE A 174 -22.49 6.44 12.35
N GLU A 175 -22.96 6.92 13.50
CA GLU A 175 -23.82 6.18 14.42
C GLU A 175 -25.24 5.95 13.86
N SER A 176 -25.73 6.82 12.97
CA SER A 176 -27.00 6.60 12.27
C SER A 176 -26.93 5.56 11.12
N ILE A 177 -25.74 5.33 10.57
CA ILE A 177 -25.51 4.41 9.43
C ILE A 177 -24.83 3.11 9.88
N THR A 178 -25.29 2.52 11.00
CA THR A 178 -24.72 1.29 11.60
C THR A 178 -24.55 0.13 10.61
N PHE A 179 -25.41 0.04 9.59
CA PHE A 179 -25.31 -0.97 8.52
C PHE A 179 -24.04 -0.85 7.66
N LEU A 180 -23.30 0.26 7.74
CA LEU A 180 -21.98 0.50 7.11
C LEU A 180 -20.81 0.41 8.09
N GLN A 181 -21.04 0.17 9.37
CA GLN A 181 -19.97 -0.03 10.37
C GLN A 181 -19.37 -1.44 10.29
N SER A 182 -18.15 -1.62 10.78
CA SER A 182 -17.56 -2.96 10.91
C SER A 182 -18.21 -3.78 12.04
N TYR A 183 -18.10 -5.10 11.98
CA TYR A 183 -18.38 -5.90 13.17
C TYR A 183 -17.30 -5.62 14.22
N ARG A 184 -17.69 -5.37 15.48
CA ARG A 184 -16.82 -4.82 16.55
C ARG A 184 -16.33 -3.39 16.28
N PHE A 185 -17.19 -2.55 15.71
CA PHE A 185 -16.91 -1.15 15.48
C PHE A 185 -16.59 -0.38 16.80
N PRO A 186 -15.59 0.53 16.80
CA PRO A 186 -14.58 0.72 15.76
C PRO A 186 -13.45 -0.33 15.86
N VAL A 187 -12.95 -0.79 14.71
CA VAL A 187 -11.82 -1.72 14.63
C VAL A 187 -10.50 -0.98 14.44
N ASP A 188 -9.53 -1.13 15.34
CA ASP A 188 -8.19 -0.61 15.12
C ASP A 188 -7.40 -1.51 14.14
N HIS A 189 -7.40 -1.11 12.87
CA HIS A 189 -6.70 -1.83 11.82
C HIS A 189 -5.17 -1.74 11.91
N PHE A 190 -4.65 -0.69 12.54
CA PHE A 190 -3.21 -0.45 12.67
C PHE A 190 -2.65 -1.34 13.78
N ASP A 191 -3.29 -1.35 14.94
CA ASP A 191 -2.93 -2.22 16.06
C ASP A 191 -2.97 -3.70 15.67
N LEU A 192 -4.05 -4.14 15.01
CA LEU A 192 -4.15 -5.51 14.50
C LEU A 192 -3.06 -5.86 13.48
N ARG A 193 -2.61 -4.88 12.71
CA ARG A 193 -1.55 -5.10 11.72
C ARG A 193 -0.19 -5.24 12.41
N ILE A 194 0.13 -4.37 13.35
CA ILE A 194 1.39 -4.41 14.13
C ILE A 194 1.46 -5.68 14.93
N SER A 195 0.41 -5.98 15.71
CA SER A 195 0.34 -7.18 16.53
C SER A 195 0.56 -8.44 15.68
N TYR A 196 0.02 -8.49 14.46
CA TYR A 196 0.29 -9.61 13.55
C TYR A 196 1.74 -9.63 13.06
N ASP A 197 2.29 -8.48 12.63
CA ASP A 197 3.65 -8.39 12.10
C ASP A 197 4.71 -8.78 13.15
N GLN A 198 4.44 -8.63 14.45
CA GLN A 198 5.31 -9.10 15.55
C GLN A 198 5.47 -10.63 15.59
N PHE A 199 4.40 -11.39 15.32
CA PHE A 199 4.41 -12.86 15.48
C PHE A 199 4.39 -13.64 14.15
N LYS A 200 4.22 -12.98 13.00
CA LYS A 200 4.02 -13.66 11.70
C LYS A 200 5.17 -14.61 11.31
N SER A 201 6.38 -14.30 11.74
CA SER A 201 7.61 -15.06 11.44
C SER A 201 8.03 -15.98 12.60
N SER A 202 7.23 -16.06 13.67
CA SER A 202 7.58 -16.90 14.82
C SER A 202 7.52 -18.39 14.47
N GLU A 203 8.58 -19.10 14.81
CA GLU A 203 8.70 -20.56 14.64
C GLU A 203 8.37 -21.34 15.91
N THR A 204 8.17 -20.66 17.05
CA THR A 204 7.66 -21.27 18.29
C THR A 204 6.17 -21.60 18.19
N VAL A 205 5.71 -22.61 18.94
CA VAL A 205 4.30 -23.00 18.97
C VAL A 205 3.43 -21.86 19.49
N GLU A 206 3.87 -21.18 20.56
CA GLU A 206 3.17 -20.08 21.21
C GLU A 206 3.04 -18.89 20.27
N GLY A 207 4.15 -18.46 19.67
CA GLY A 207 4.14 -17.34 18.73
C GLY A 207 3.36 -17.67 17.46
N LYS A 208 3.41 -18.93 16.99
CA LYS A 208 2.59 -19.37 15.85
C LYS A 208 1.11 -19.33 16.19
N SER A 209 0.71 -19.83 17.36
CA SER A 209 -0.67 -19.77 17.82
C SER A 209 -1.13 -18.33 17.98
N LYS A 210 -0.29 -17.44 18.51
CA LYS A 210 -0.60 -16.01 18.59
C LYS A 210 -0.81 -15.36 17.22
N SER A 211 0.06 -15.67 16.25
CA SER A 211 -0.10 -15.20 14.87
C SER A 211 -1.40 -15.69 14.23
N ASN A 212 -1.78 -16.95 14.49
CA ASN A 212 -3.03 -17.54 14.02
C ASN A 212 -4.23 -16.85 14.65
N GLU A 213 -4.19 -16.60 15.96
CA GLU A 213 -5.24 -15.91 16.71
C GLU A 213 -5.53 -14.53 16.09
N ILE A 214 -4.49 -13.72 15.95
CA ILE A 214 -4.61 -12.35 15.43
C ILE A 214 -5.08 -12.38 13.96
N TYR A 215 -4.51 -13.25 13.13
CA TYR A 215 -4.88 -13.32 11.71
C TYR A 215 -6.32 -13.80 11.52
N PHE A 216 -6.76 -14.81 12.29
CA PHE A 216 -8.14 -15.29 12.21
C PHE A 216 -9.09 -14.19 12.69
N TYR A 217 -8.80 -13.52 13.82
CA TYR A 217 -9.60 -12.39 14.26
C TYR A 217 -9.71 -11.30 13.18
N ARG A 218 -8.61 -10.95 12.52
CA ARG A 218 -8.61 -10.02 11.39
C ARG A 218 -9.53 -10.48 10.25
N LYS A 219 -9.59 -11.78 9.92
CA LYS A 219 -10.56 -12.29 8.91
C LYS A 219 -12.01 -12.12 9.32
N ILE A 220 -12.28 -12.08 10.64
CA ILE A 220 -13.62 -11.89 11.18
C ILE A 220 -14.00 -10.41 11.17
N VAL A 221 -13.15 -9.52 11.68
CA VAL A 221 -13.50 -8.10 11.86
C VAL A 221 -13.17 -7.21 10.66
N GLN A 222 -12.16 -7.56 9.86
CA GLN A 222 -11.73 -6.79 8.68
C GLN A 222 -12.45 -7.26 7.40
N ASP A 223 -13.77 -7.34 7.45
CA ASP A 223 -14.65 -7.87 6.38
C ASP A 223 -15.78 -6.89 6.04
N GLY A 224 -16.55 -7.14 4.98
CA GLY A 224 -17.68 -6.28 4.60
C GLY A 224 -18.69 -6.96 3.69
N ALA A 225 -19.83 -6.31 3.49
CA ALA A 225 -20.85 -6.79 2.58
C ALA A 225 -20.41 -6.59 1.12
N GLN A 226 -20.91 -7.44 0.23
CA GLN A 226 -20.57 -7.42 -1.19
C GLN A 226 -21.80 -7.62 -2.06
N ASN A 227 -21.68 -7.23 -3.33
CA ASN A 227 -22.68 -7.57 -4.33
C ASN A 227 -22.73 -9.10 -4.54
N LEU A 228 -23.88 -9.60 -4.99
CA LEU A 228 -24.08 -11.02 -5.30
C LEU A 228 -23.09 -11.57 -6.34
N ASN A 229 -22.66 -10.72 -7.28
CA ASN A 229 -21.65 -11.07 -8.27
C ASN A 229 -20.20 -10.98 -7.76
N HIS A 230 -20.01 -10.68 -6.47
CA HIS A 230 -18.71 -10.55 -5.81
C HIS A 230 -17.77 -9.47 -6.39
N LYS A 231 -18.24 -8.60 -7.29
CA LYS A 231 -17.39 -7.58 -7.95
C LYS A 231 -17.17 -6.32 -7.12
N LYS A 232 -18.00 -6.04 -6.10
CA LYS A 232 -17.90 -4.83 -5.26
C LYS A 232 -18.18 -5.14 -3.79
N SER A 233 -17.18 -4.95 -2.95
CA SER A 233 -17.27 -5.04 -1.49
C SER A 233 -17.18 -3.66 -0.85
N ASP A 234 -17.89 -3.44 0.26
CA ASP A 234 -17.75 -2.23 1.09
C ASP A 234 -16.68 -2.35 2.18
N ARG A 235 -15.92 -3.46 2.23
CA ARG A 235 -14.85 -3.71 3.22
C ARG A 235 -13.90 -2.51 3.42
N PHE A 236 -13.44 -1.89 2.34
CA PHE A 236 -12.57 -0.71 2.42
C PHE A 236 -13.26 0.52 2.99
N LEU A 237 -14.56 0.71 2.69
CA LEU A 237 -15.35 1.79 3.26
C LEU A 237 -15.48 1.60 4.77
N ARG A 238 -15.89 0.42 5.23
CA ARG A 238 -16.08 0.13 6.67
C ARG A 238 -14.79 0.40 7.44
N ALA A 239 -13.68 -0.13 6.95
CA ALA A 239 -12.37 0.08 7.57
C ALA A 239 -11.91 1.55 7.57
N THR A 240 -12.28 2.31 6.54
CA THR A 240 -12.00 3.76 6.51
C THR A 240 -12.88 4.49 7.53
N ILE A 241 -14.15 4.08 7.71
CA ILE A 241 -15.03 4.63 8.74
C ILE A 241 -14.50 4.32 10.16
N ASP A 242 -14.01 3.10 10.40
CA ASP A 242 -13.32 2.74 11.66
C ASP A 242 -12.18 3.72 11.96
N SER A 243 -11.31 3.93 10.97
CA SER A 243 -10.12 4.78 11.12
C SER A 243 -10.47 6.25 11.26
N ILE A 244 -11.52 6.74 10.58
CA ILE A 244 -12.03 8.10 10.76
C ILE A 244 -12.59 8.26 12.18
N TYR A 245 -13.36 7.28 12.66
CA TYR A 245 -14.01 7.32 13.97
C TYR A 245 -12.98 7.37 15.11
N LEU A 246 -11.95 6.52 15.06
CA LEU A 246 -10.85 6.52 16.03
C LEU A 246 -10.11 7.87 16.09
N LYS A 247 -10.02 8.58 14.95
CA LYS A 247 -9.37 9.89 14.84
C LYS A 247 -10.26 11.06 15.25
N LEU A 248 -11.56 10.87 15.53
CA LEU A 248 -12.45 11.98 15.90
C LEU A 248 -12.00 12.70 17.18
N ASN A 249 -11.27 12.02 18.06
CA ASN A 249 -10.75 12.60 19.29
C ASN A 249 -9.42 13.35 19.12
N GLU A 250 -8.76 13.26 17.96
CA GLU A 250 -7.49 13.95 17.70
C GLU A 250 -7.71 15.48 17.74
N LYS A 251 -6.97 16.17 18.60
CA LYS A 251 -7.06 17.63 18.72
C LYS A 251 -6.25 18.28 17.59
N SER A 252 -6.93 19.04 16.75
CA SER A 252 -6.30 19.86 15.70
C SER A 252 -7.14 21.12 15.46
N ASP A 253 -6.47 22.22 15.11
CA ASP A 253 -7.14 23.48 14.78
C ASP A 253 -7.67 23.49 13.34
N PHE A 254 -7.15 22.61 12.49
CA PHE A 254 -7.56 22.44 11.10
C PHE A 254 -7.74 20.97 10.75
N ILE A 255 -8.53 20.70 9.71
CA ILE A 255 -8.55 19.37 9.10
C ILE A 255 -7.19 19.04 8.47
N THR A 256 -6.61 17.91 8.89
CA THR A 256 -5.34 17.41 8.34
C THR A 256 -5.54 16.87 6.92
N GLU A 257 -4.46 16.79 6.15
CA GLU A 257 -4.54 16.23 4.78
C GLU A 257 -4.96 14.76 4.79
N ASP A 258 -4.49 13.96 5.76
CA ASP A 258 -4.89 12.57 5.91
C ASP A 258 -6.40 12.44 6.19
N SER A 259 -6.92 13.22 7.14
CA SER A 259 -8.35 13.25 7.45
C SER A 259 -9.18 13.75 6.27
N ARG A 260 -8.72 14.79 5.56
CA ARG A 260 -9.40 15.30 4.36
C ARG A 260 -9.50 14.22 3.27
N TYR A 261 -8.40 13.53 3.00
CA TYR A 261 -8.36 12.49 1.98
C TYR A 261 -9.26 11.30 2.33
N ASP A 262 -9.23 10.85 3.59
CA ASP A 262 -10.08 9.78 4.09
C ASP A 262 -11.56 10.13 4.02
N LEU A 263 -11.92 11.33 4.51
CA LEU A 263 -13.30 11.82 4.49
C LEU A 263 -13.81 11.98 3.07
N SER A 264 -13.00 12.51 2.14
CA SER A 264 -13.39 12.62 0.73
C SER A 264 -13.70 11.26 0.11
N ALA A 265 -12.90 10.24 0.42
CA ALA A 265 -13.13 8.87 -0.07
C ALA A 265 -14.37 8.24 0.58
N ALA A 266 -14.51 8.37 1.91
CA ALA A 266 -15.63 7.83 2.66
C ALA A 266 -16.95 8.51 2.24
N PHE A 267 -16.98 9.83 2.10
CA PHE A 267 -18.18 10.58 1.71
C PHE A 267 -18.69 10.16 0.35
N SER A 268 -17.79 9.99 -0.63
CA SER A 268 -18.16 9.52 -1.96
C SER A 268 -18.85 8.15 -1.92
N ALA A 269 -18.35 7.24 -1.09
CA ALA A 269 -18.90 5.90 -0.95
C ALA A 269 -20.18 5.86 -0.09
N ILE A 270 -20.24 6.58 1.03
CA ILE A 270 -21.45 6.74 1.86
C ILE A 270 -22.60 7.28 1.02
N LYS A 271 -22.35 8.34 0.24
CA LYS A 271 -23.34 8.92 -0.67
C LYS A 271 -23.89 7.89 -1.66
N TRP A 272 -23.02 7.06 -2.25
CA TRP A 272 -23.46 5.97 -3.13
C TRP A 272 -24.35 4.97 -2.41
N HIS A 273 -23.99 4.56 -1.19
CA HIS A 273 -24.80 3.63 -0.40
C HIS A 273 -26.15 4.21 0.04
N LEU A 274 -26.19 5.48 0.45
CA LEU A 274 -27.42 6.17 0.86
C LEU A 274 -28.34 6.51 -0.32
N ASN A 275 -27.78 6.79 -1.50
CA ASN A 275 -28.57 6.96 -2.73
C ASN A 275 -29.09 5.63 -3.29
N SER A 276 -28.52 4.50 -2.84
CA SER A 276 -29.01 3.18 -3.23
C SER A 276 -30.28 2.83 -2.45
N ARG A 277 -31.21 2.11 -3.09
CA ARG A 277 -32.45 1.66 -2.44
C ARG A 277 -32.14 0.74 -1.26
N ILE A 278 -32.97 0.78 -0.22
CA ILE A 278 -32.86 -0.11 0.95
C ILE A 278 -32.77 -1.58 0.53
N LYS A 279 -33.58 -2.00 -0.45
CA LYS A 279 -33.55 -3.36 -1.03
C LYS A 279 -32.14 -3.77 -1.47
N HIS A 280 -31.36 -2.85 -2.05
CA HIS A 280 -29.99 -3.13 -2.46
C HIS A 280 -29.06 -3.41 -1.27
N GLN A 281 -29.16 -2.60 -0.21
CA GLN A 281 -28.37 -2.81 1.01
C GLN A 281 -28.78 -4.10 1.72
N LEU A 282 -30.08 -4.41 1.78
CA LEU A 282 -30.60 -5.68 2.30
C LEU A 282 -30.03 -6.89 1.54
N THR A 283 -29.98 -6.84 0.20
CA THR A 283 -29.37 -7.91 -0.60
C THR A 283 -27.90 -8.12 -0.23
N ARG A 284 -27.13 -7.03 -0.07
CA ARG A 284 -25.71 -7.09 0.28
C ARG A 284 -25.48 -7.64 1.69
N LEU A 285 -26.25 -7.18 2.68
CA LEU A 285 -26.19 -7.72 4.05
C LEU A 285 -26.66 -9.17 4.11
N GLY A 286 -27.66 -9.55 3.32
CA GLY A 286 -28.14 -10.93 3.20
C GLY A 286 -27.07 -11.87 2.63
N GLU A 287 -26.33 -11.42 1.60
CA GLU A 287 -25.16 -12.13 1.12
C GLU A 287 -24.13 -12.30 2.24
N TRP A 288 -23.83 -11.21 2.97
CA TRP A 288 -22.83 -11.22 4.03
C TRP A 288 -23.20 -12.19 5.16
N HIS A 289 -24.46 -12.15 5.60
CA HIS A 289 -25.03 -13.06 6.59
C HIS A 289 -24.88 -14.53 6.14
N LYS A 290 -25.27 -14.85 4.90
CA LYS A 290 -25.15 -16.20 4.34
C LYS A 290 -23.68 -16.64 4.25
N ARG A 291 -22.78 -15.75 3.84
CA ARG A 291 -21.34 -16.04 3.73
C ARG A 291 -20.71 -16.31 5.09
N VAL A 292 -21.05 -15.52 6.12
CA VAL A 292 -20.62 -15.78 7.51
C VAL A 292 -21.20 -17.09 8.01
N GLY A 293 -22.48 -17.40 7.72
CA GLY A 293 -23.10 -18.68 8.08
C GLY A 293 -22.40 -19.89 7.45
N ARG A 294 -22.01 -19.81 6.16
CA ARG A 294 -21.19 -20.85 5.50
C ARG A 294 -19.83 -21.00 6.19
N GLY A 295 -19.17 -19.90 6.54
CA GLY A 295 -17.91 -19.91 7.29
C GLY A 295 -18.08 -20.58 8.66
N LEU A 296 -19.10 -20.19 9.42
CA LEU A 296 -19.40 -20.77 10.73
C LEU A 296 -19.65 -22.28 10.65
N SER A 297 -20.47 -22.72 9.68
CA SER A 297 -20.70 -24.15 9.43
C SER A 297 -19.39 -24.88 9.13
N PHE A 298 -18.54 -24.31 8.27
CA PHE A 298 -17.21 -24.85 7.97
C PHE A 298 -16.34 -24.99 9.22
N TYR A 299 -16.25 -23.97 10.08
CA TYR A 299 -15.40 -24.04 11.28
C TYR A 299 -15.95 -24.99 12.36
N LYS A 300 -17.29 -25.10 12.51
CA LYS A 300 -17.90 -26.12 13.37
C LYS A 300 -17.55 -27.53 12.88
N LYS A 301 -17.73 -27.79 11.58
CA LYS A 301 -17.33 -29.05 10.93
C LYS A 301 -15.83 -29.35 11.07
N LEU A 302 -14.97 -28.32 10.93
CA LEU A 302 -13.52 -28.42 11.10
C LEU A 302 -13.12 -28.79 12.53
N ARG A 303 -13.77 -28.19 13.54
CA ARG A 303 -13.61 -28.54 14.96
C ARG A 303 -14.00 -29.99 15.23
N ASP A 304 -15.16 -30.39 14.70
CA ASP A 304 -15.79 -31.69 14.95
C ASP A 304 -15.17 -32.82 14.11
N GLY A 305 -14.22 -32.50 13.22
CA GLY A 305 -13.53 -33.48 12.38
C GLY A 305 -14.33 -33.99 11.18
N LYS A 306 -15.55 -33.47 10.96
CA LYS A 306 -16.55 -33.94 9.97
C LYS A 306 -16.73 -32.90 8.87
N ILE A 307 -15.81 -32.84 7.90
CA ILE A 307 -15.89 -31.86 6.83
C ILE A 307 -16.55 -32.49 5.60
N GLU A 308 -17.43 -31.73 4.95
CA GLU A 308 -18.09 -32.12 3.71
C GLU A 308 -17.85 -31.02 2.66
N GLU A 309 -17.41 -31.39 1.48
CA GLU A 309 -17.27 -30.50 0.32
C GLU A 309 -17.77 -31.25 -0.91
N LYS A 310 -18.68 -30.62 -1.66
CA LYS A 310 -19.32 -31.18 -2.85
C LYS A 310 -20.02 -32.54 -2.66
N GLY A 311 -20.56 -32.81 -1.47
CA GLY A 311 -21.31 -34.04 -1.19
C GLY A 311 -20.45 -35.24 -0.76
N HIS A 312 -19.12 -35.09 -0.67
CA HIS A 312 -18.24 -36.11 -0.11
C HIS A 312 -17.80 -35.73 1.31
N SER A 313 -17.94 -36.68 2.25
CA SER A 313 -17.40 -36.56 3.60
C SER A 313 -15.91 -36.85 3.59
N PHE A 314 -15.11 -35.99 4.20
CA PHE A 314 -13.68 -36.22 4.43
C PHE A 314 -13.28 -35.79 5.84
N SER A 315 -12.25 -36.45 6.37
CA SER A 315 -11.70 -36.11 7.67
C SER A 315 -11.08 -34.71 7.63
N ALA A 316 -11.11 -34.00 8.76
CA ALA A 316 -10.38 -32.73 8.88
C ALA A 316 -8.90 -32.91 8.51
N LYS A 317 -8.28 -34.06 8.87
CA LYS A 317 -6.89 -34.39 8.54
C LYS A 317 -6.64 -34.33 7.03
N ASN A 318 -7.52 -34.92 6.21
CA ASN A 318 -7.39 -34.90 4.75
C ASN A 318 -7.45 -33.47 4.20
N LEU A 319 -8.35 -32.61 4.73
CA LEU A 319 -8.40 -31.21 4.33
C LEU A 319 -7.10 -30.46 4.70
N LEU A 320 -6.60 -30.66 5.91
CA LEU A 320 -5.34 -30.01 6.34
C LEU A 320 -4.19 -30.47 5.45
N GLU A 321 -4.13 -31.76 5.12
CA GLU A 321 -3.15 -32.30 4.18
C GLU A 321 -3.30 -31.70 2.80
N GLU A 322 -4.50 -31.64 2.22
CA GLU A 322 -4.74 -31.02 0.92
C GLU A 322 -4.36 -29.53 0.90
N ARG A 323 -4.59 -28.81 2.00
CA ARG A 323 -4.26 -27.39 2.11
C ARG A 323 -2.77 -27.14 2.31
N ALA A 324 -2.13 -27.96 3.15
CA ALA A 324 -0.68 -27.96 3.30
C ALA A 324 -0.01 -28.32 1.98
N LYS A 325 -0.49 -29.39 1.32
CA LYS A 325 -0.07 -29.80 -0.03
C LYS A 325 -0.29 -28.68 -1.03
N GLY A 326 -1.46 -28.05 -1.08
CA GLY A 326 -1.75 -26.94 -1.99
C GLY A 326 -0.86 -25.72 -1.80
N ARG A 327 -0.59 -25.33 -0.53
CA ARG A 327 0.36 -24.26 -0.20
C ARG A 327 1.78 -24.64 -0.61
N TYR A 328 2.23 -25.83 -0.25
CA TYR A 328 3.56 -26.33 -0.60
C TYR A 328 3.73 -26.40 -2.12
N ILE A 329 2.79 -27.00 -2.83
CA ILE A 329 2.79 -27.13 -4.30
C ILE A 329 2.85 -25.75 -4.97
N LEU A 330 2.04 -24.77 -4.51
CA LEU A 330 2.09 -23.43 -5.07
C LEU A 330 3.42 -22.74 -4.76
N LYS A 331 3.88 -22.77 -3.50
CA LYS A 331 5.14 -22.14 -3.08
C LYS A 331 6.33 -22.76 -3.82
N ASP A 332 6.42 -24.07 -3.86
CA ASP A 332 7.44 -24.83 -4.59
C ASP A 332 7.43 -24.51 -6.09
N TYR A 333 6.25 -24.48 -6.72
CA TYR A 333 6.10 -24.11 -8.12
C TYR A 333 6.61 -22.69 -8.39
N VAL A 334 6.20 -21.73 -7.55
CA VAL A 334 6.63 -20.33 -7.67
C VAL A 334 8.14 -20.19 -7.48
N LEU A 335 8.71 -20.75 -6.41
CA LEU A 335 10.13 -20.62 -6.11
C LEU A 335 11.01 -21.30 -7.18
N LYS A 336 10.55 -22.43 -7.75
CA LYS A 336 11.20 -23.04 -8.92
C LYS A 336 11.21 -22.09 -10.11
N LYS A 337 10.05 -21.47 -10.42
CA LYS A 337 9.95 -20.50 -11.50
C LYS A 337 10.83 -19.26 -11.25
N GLU A 338 10.84 -18.71 -10.05
CA GLU A 338 11.72 -17.60 -9.68
C GLU A 338 13.20 -17.98 -9.79
N ALA A 339 13.59 -19.18 -9.38
CA ALA A 339 14.96 -19.66 -9.56
C ALA A 339 15.32 -19.83 -11.04
N ASP A 340 14.38 -20.27 -11.89
CA ASP A 340 14.57 -20.33 -13.34
C ASP A 340 14.76 -18.94 -13.96
N VAL A 341 13.99 -17.95 -13.48
CA VAL A 341 14.15 -16.54 -13.85
C VAL A 341 15.52 -16.04 -13.44
N TYR A 342 15.92 -16.29 -12.19
CA TYR A 342 17.23 -15.90 -11.66
C TYR A 342 18.35 -16.43 -12.56
N ARG A 343 18.33 -17.74 -12.86
CA ARG A 343 19.32 -18.41 -13.72
C ARG A 343 19.33 -17.89 -15.15
N TYR A 344 18.17 -17.54 -15.70
CA TYR A 344 18.10 -16.97 -17.04
C TYR A 344 18.76 -15.59 -17.10
N TRP A 345 18.39 -14.70 -16.18
CA TRP A 345 18.82 -13.31 -16.21
C TRP A 345 20.24 -13.11 -15.68
N MET A 346 20.72 -13.94 -14.75
CA MET A 346 22.12 -13.86 -14.27
C MET A 346 23.16 -14.09 -15.38
N ASN A 347 22.76 -14.78 -16.46
CA ASN A 347 23.60 -15.01 -17.64
C ASN A 347 23.51 -13.88 -18.68
N GLN A 348 22.75 -12.82 -18.40
CA GLN A 348 22.68 -11.62 -19.23
C GLN A 348 23.62 -10.54 -18.69
N SER A 349 23.93 -9.55 -19.53
CA SER A 349 24.72 -8.39 -19.09
C SER A 349 24.04 -7.65 -17.96
N THR A 350 24.83 -6.99 -17.10
CA THR A 350 24.33 -6.19 -15.97
C THR A 350 23.26 -5.18 -16.39
N LEU A 351 23.43 -4.54 -17.57
CA LEU A 351 22.44 -3.63 -18.13
C LEU A 351 21.08 -4.32 -18.37
N LEU A 352 21.08 -5.52 -18.96
CA LEU A 352 19.85 -6.24 -19.24
C LEU A 352 19.18 -6.77 -17.96
N GLN A 353 19.98 -7.17 -16.96
CA GLN A 353 19.47 -7.51 -15.63
C GLN A 353 18.78 -6.30 -14.99
N ALA A 354 19.43 -5.13 -15.00
CA ALA A 354 18.90 -3.90 -14.45
C ALA A 354 17.58 -3.49 -15.12
N VAL A 355 17.54 -3.51 -16.46
CA VAL A 355 16.33 -3.17 -17.23
C VAL A 355 15.20 -4.16 -16.94
N TYR A 356 15.48 -5.47 -16.87
CA TYR A 356 14.48 -6.48 -16.52
C TYR A 356 13.86 -6.24 -15.14
N VAL A 357 14.73 -6.01 -14.15
CA VAL A 357 14.34 -5.77 -12.76
C VAL A 357 13.47 -4.53 -12.65
N ILE A 358 13.93 -3.40 -13.20
CA ILE A 358 13.18 -2.14 -13.15
C ILE A 358 11.85 -2.28 -13.89
N ASP A 359 11.82 -2.82 -15.12
CA ASP A 359 10.58 -3.01 -15.88
C ASP A 359 9.57 -3.88 -15.12
N THR A 360 10.03 -5.02 -14.56
CA THR A 360 9.18 -5.95 -13.82
C THR A 360 8.63 -5.34 -12.54
N ILE A 361 9.44 -4.61 -11.77
CA ILE A 361 8.99 -3.91 -10.57
C ILE A 361 7.96 -2.84 -10.92
N LEU A 362 8.27 -1.96 -11.86
CA LEU A 362 7.38 -0.86 -12.24
C LEU A 362 6.04 -1.34 -12.79
N PHE A 363 6.07 -2.41 -13.59
CA PHE A 363 4.85 -3.01 -14.13
C PHE A 363 3.91 -3.49 -13.02
N ASN A 364 4.45 -4.13 -11.98
CA ASN A 364 3.66 -4.76 -10.93
C ASN A 364 3.33 -3.83 -9.74
N GLU A 365 4.21 -2.88 -9.41
CA GLU A 365 4.04 -1.98 -8.26
C GLU A 365 3.31 -0.69 -8.61
N VAL A 366 3.60 -0.11 -9.78
CA VAL A 366 3.09 1.22 -10.16
C VAL A 366 2.04 1.12 -11.28
N GLY A 367 2.32 0.32 -12.30
CA GLY A 367 1.48 0.24 -13.50
C GLY A 367 1.45 1.57 -14.27
N GLY A 368 0.31 1.88 -14.89
CA GLY A 368 0.11 3.11 -15.68
C GLY A 368 -0.53 4.28 -14.91
N ILE A 369 -0.51 4.28 -13.57
CA ILE A 369 -1.30 5.21 -12.75
C ILE A 369 -0.84 6.68 -12.87
N ASP A 370 0.44 6.91 -13.14
CA ASP A 370 1.07 8.24 -13.19
C ASP A 370 1.11 8.86 -14.60
N GLY A 371 0.53 8.17 -15.59
CA GLY A 371 0.42 8.64 -16.97
C GLY A 371 1.78 8.76 -17.68
N ARG A 372 1.81 9.56 -18.76
CA ARG A 372 2.98 9.67 -19.66
C ARG A 372 4.21 10.34 -19.04
N ASP A 373 4.02 11.16 -18.00
CA ASP A 373 5.14 11.84 -17.35
C ASP A 373 5.99 10.89 -16.50
N ALA A 374 5.37 9.78 -16.07
CA ALA A 374 6.00 8.68 -15.35
C ALA A 374 6.74 9.12 -14.06
N LEU A 375 6.25 10.14 -13.35
CA LEU A 375 6.97 10.70 -12.19
C LEU A 375 7.08 9.73 -11.00
N GLU A 376 6.04 8.94 -10.74
CA GLU A 376 6.08 7.96 -9.65
C GLU A 376 6.94 6.77 -10.07
N ARG A 377 6.86 6.36 -11.34
CA ARG A 377 7.74 5.34 -11.92
C ARG A 377 9.21 5.76 -11.88
N LYS A 378 9.54 7.04 -12.13
CA LYS A 378 10.91 7.57 -12.02
C LYS A 378 11.43 7.47 -10.60
N ASP A 379 10.63 7.89 -9.62
CA ASP A 379 11.06 7.88 -8.23
C ASP A 379 11.16 6.44 -7.67
N VAL A 380 10.24 5.54 -8.04
CA VAL A 380 10.37 4.12 -7.71
C VAL A 380 11.61 3.52 -8.38
N THR A 381 11.93 3.90 -9.62
CA THR A 381 13.18 3.47 -10.27
C THR A 381 14.40 3.92 -9.48
N GLN A 382 14.42 5.17 -9.00
CA GLN A 382 15.51 5.66 -8.16
C GLN A 382 15.58 4.91 -6.82
N VAL A 383 14.45 4.55 -6.21
CA VAL A 383 14.45 3.69 -5.01
C VAL A 383 15.14 2.35 -5.28
N ILE A 384 14.84 1.72 -6.43
CA ILE A 384 15.48 0.44 -6.82
C ILE A 384 17.00 0.61 -6.95
N ILE A 385 17.44 1.69 -7.61
CA ILE A 385 18.87 2.02 -7.75
C ILE A 385 19.51 2.21 -6.38
N ASN A 386 18.91 3.03 -5.50
CA ASN A 386 19.44 3.30 -4.16
C ASN A 386 19.61 2.02 -3.33
N ARG A 387 18.65 1.08 -3.41
CA ARG A 387 18.69 -0.22 -2.72
C ARG A 387 19.89 -1.09 -3.11
N LEU A 388 20.52 -0.87 -4.26
CA LEU A 388 21.72 -1.62 -4.65
C LEU A 388 22.95 -1.26 -3.80
N SER A 389 22.92 -0.15 -3.07
CA SER A 389 24.02 0.23 -2.16
C SER A 389 23.84 -0.32 -0.74
N ASP A 390 22.73 -0.99 -0.47
CA ASP A 390 22.34 -1.41 0.87
C ASP A 390 22.15 -2.95 0.93
N PRO A 391 23.03 -3.66 1.68
CA PRO A 391 22.98 -5.11 1.84
C PRO A 391 21.63 -5.64 2.34
N ASP A 392 20.89 -4.83 3.11
CA ASP A 392 19.57 -5.23 3.61
C ASP A 392 18.58 -5.47 2.47
N TYR A 393 18.77 -4.84 1.32
CA TYR A 393 17.87 -4.97 0.17
C TYR A 393 18.44 -5.80 -0.98
N ASN A 394 19.77 -5.93 -1.10
CA ASN A 394 20.42 -6.50 -2.28
C ASN A 394 21.05 -7.88 -2.07
N LEU A 395 20.87 -8.50 -0.90
CA LEU A 395 21.39 -9.82 -0.57
C LEU A 395 20.23 -10.80 -0.33
N ILE A 396 20.32 -12.01 -0.91
CA ILE A 396 19.45 -13.15 -0.56
C ILE A 396 20.28 -14.08 0.33
N THR A 397 19.79 -14.35 1.55
CA THR A 397 20.49 -15.19 2.53
C THR A 397 19.79 -16.53 2.74
N ALA A 398 20.43 -17.45 3.48
CA ALA A 398 19.92 -18.81 3.69
C ALA A 398 18.57 -18.88 4.44
N ASP A 399 18.20 -17.81 5.13
CA ASP A 399 16.89 -17.65 5.78
C ASP A 399 15.74 -17.40 4.78
N GLU A 400 16.05 -16.97 3.56
CA GLU A 400 15.06 -16.66 2.54
C GLU A 400 14.59 -17.91 1.78
N SER A 401 13.29 -17.96 1.50
CA SER A 401 12.64 -19.09 0.83
C SER A 401 13.30 -19.47 -0.50
N LEU A 402 13.76 -18.48 -1.28
CA LEU A 402 14.32 -18.68 -2.62
C LEU A 402 15.74 -19.28 -2.60
N TYR A 403 16.51 -19.04 -1.54
CA TYR A 403 17.94 -19.39 -1.49
C TYR A 403 18.20 -20.87 -1.82
N SER A 404 17.47 -21.77 -1.16
CA SER A 404 17.58 -23.23 -1.38
C SER A 404 17.23 -23.67 -2.81
N TYR A 405 16.40 -22.91 -3.51
CA TYR A 405 15.99 -23.19 -4.88
C TYR A 405 16.99 -22.72 -5.92
N LEU A 406 17.86 -21.75 -5.58
CA LEU A 406 18.87 -21.22 -6.50
C LEU A 406 19.93 -22.28 -6.83
N LYS A 407 20.36 -23.08 -5.85
CA LYS A 407 21.46 -24.07 -5.99
C LYS A 407 22.74 -23.42 -6.53
N LEU A 408 23.07 -22.24 -6.03
CA LEU A 408 24.24 -21.45 -6.40
C LEU A 408 25.12 -21.20 -5.16
N LYS A 409 26.41 -20.93 -5.37
CA LYS A 409 27.32 -20.52 -4.29
C LYS A 409 27.01 -19.08 -3.86
N ASP A 410 27.21 -18.75 -2.59
CA ASP A 410 26.97 -17.40 -2.04
C ASP A 410 27.66 -16.28 -2.83
N LYS A 411 28.91 -16.52 -3.24
CA LYS A 411 29.67 -15.57 -4.06
C LYS A 411 29.01 -15.26 -5.40
N VAL A 412 28.23 -16.20 -5.96
CA VAL A 412 27.48 -16.00 -7.21
C VAL A 412 26.20 -15.22 -6.94
N ILE A 413 25.50 -15.55 -5.85
CA ILE A 413 24.27 -14.85 -5.45
C ILE A 413 24.58 -13.39 -5.14
N ALA A 414 25.62 -13.13 -4.33
CA ALA A 414 26.05 -11.78 -3.96
C ALA A 414 26.47 -10.90 -5.16
N LYS A 415 26.96 -11.50 -6.25
CA LYS A 415 27.33 -10.77 -7.48
C LYS A 415 26.13 -10.29 -8.30
N ASN A 416 24.94 -10.84 -8.10
CA ASN A 416 23.75 -10.53 -8.90
C ASN A 416 22.77 -9.63 -8.11
N SER A 417 23.28 -8.50 -7.60
CA SER A 417 22.55 -7.58 -6.72
C SER A 417 21.22 -7.09 -7.30
N TRP A 418 21.15 -6.84 -8.62
CA TRP A 418 19.91 -6.46 -9.30
C TRP A 418 18.79 -7.50 -9.12
N LEU A 419 19.10 -8.78 -9.37
CA LEU A 419 18.13 -9.85 -9.23
C LEU A 419 17.73 -10.05 -7.77
N ASN A 420 18.69 -9.93 -6.86
CA ASN A 420 18.43 -10.01 -5.42
C ASN A 420 17.47 -8.91 -4.96
N VAL A 421 17.64 -7.66 -5.39
CA VAL A 421 16.72 -6.56 -5.05
C VAL A 421 15.28 -6.88 -5.44
N MET A 422 15.06 -7.46 -6.63
CA MET A 422 13.70 -7.80 -7.08
C MET A 422 13.12 -9.02 -6.36
N LEU A 423 13.94 -10.05 -6.15
CA LEU A 423 13.49 -11.38 -5.73
C LEU A 423 13.57 -11.59 -4.21
N LYS A 424 14.12 -10.64 -3.45
CA LYS A 424 14.09 -10.65 -1.99
C LYS A 424 12.64 -10.67 -1.50
N GLU A 425 12.28 -11.69 -0.72
CA GLU A 425 10.90 -11.92 -0.29
C GLU A 425 10.41 -10.76 0.60
N GLY A 426 9.32 -10.12 0.19
CA GLY A 426 8.64 -9.09 0.98
C GLY A 426 9.04 -7.64 0.71
N GLU A 427 10.08 -7.41 -0.10
CA GLU A 427 10.52 -6.05 -0.48
C GLU A 427 9.60 -5.38 -1.51
N PHE A 428 9.00 -6.19 -2.38
CA PHE A 428 7.94 -5.79 -3.29
C PHE A 428 6.73 -6.69 -3.10
N SER A 429 5.52 -6.14 -3.25
CA SER A 429 4.29 -6.87 -2.95
C SER A 429 4.12 -8.12 -3.82
N PHE A 430 4.59 -8.09 -5.06
CA PHE A 430 4.46 -9.23 -5.99
C PHE A 430 5.49 -10.35 -5.76
N SER A 431 6.48 -10.17 -4.88
CA SER A 431 7.45 -11.22 -4.52
C SER A 431 6.84 -12.37 -3.69
N TYR A 432 5.71 -12.12 -3.02
CA TYR A 432 5.03 -13.18 -2.27
C TYR A 432 4.37 -14.20 -3.20
N PHE A 433 4.66 -15.49 -3.01
CA PHE A 433 4.10 -16.59 -3.81
C PHE A 433 2.57 -16.64 -3.86
N PHE A 434 1.89 -16.09 -2.85
CA PHE A 434 0.43 -16.06 -2.75
C PHE A 434 -0.19 -14.79 -3.35
N ILE A 435 0.59 -13.87 -3.88
CA ILE A 435 0.10 -12.68 -4.60
C ILE A 435 0.12 -12.99 -6.10
N PRO A 436 -1.02 -12.90 -6.81
CA PRO A 436 -1.07 -13.25 -8.23
C PRO A 436 -0.13 -12.45 -9.14
N GLY A 437 0.29 -11.26 -8.72
CA GLY A 437 1.30 -10.46 -9.43
C GLY A 437 2.64 -11.20 -9.61
N ASN A 438 2.95 -12.16 -8.73
CA ASN A 438 4.13 -13.01 -8.82
C ASN A 438 4.25 -13.73 -10.18
N LEU A 439 3.12 -14.16 -10.75
CA LEU A 439 3.07 -14.76 -12.09
C LEU A 439 3.78 -13.89 -13.13
N ARG A 440 3.72 -12.57 -12.99
CA ARG A 440 4.31 -11.61 -13.95
C ARG A 440 5.83 -11.50 -13.88
N ILE A 441 6.48 -12.17 -12.92
CA ILE A 441 7.94 -12.33 -12.88
C ILE A 441 8.38 -13.26 -14.04
N TYR A 442 7.75 -14.42 -14.20
CA TYR A 442 8.10 -15.41 -15.23
C TYR A 442 7.15 -15.45 -16.43
N CYS A 443 5.96 -14.87 -16.31
CA CYS A 443 4.97 -14.68 -17.37
C CYS A 443 4.66 -13.19 -17.59
N PRO A 444 5.59 -12.43 -18.21
CA PRO A 444 5.39 -11.01 -18.45
C PRO A 444 4.17 -10.77 -19.33
N ASP A 445 3.37 -9.74 -19.02
CA ASP A 445 2.26 -9.34 -19.90
C ASP A 445 2.79 -8.83 -21.26
N MET A 446 2.46 -9.58 -22.31
CA MET A 446 2.83 -9.34 -23.70
C MET A 446 1.68 -8.81 -24.57
N THR A 447 0.56 -8.38 -23.95
CA THR A 447 -0.54 -7.69 -24.65
C THR A 447 -0.07 -6.37 -25.25
N ARG A 448 -0.87 -5.78 -26.14
CA ARG A 448 -0.55 -4.46 -26.75
C ARG A 448 -0.34 -3.38 -25.69
N THR A 449 -1.22 -3.33 -24.70
CA THR A 449 -1.14 -2.38 -23.58
C THR A 449 0.08 -2.67 -22.70
N GLY A 450 0.33 -3.94 -22.39
CA GLY A 450 1.49 -4.36 -21.61
C GLY A 450 2.81 -3.97 -22.29
N LYS A 451 2.97 -4.28 -23.57
CA LYS A 451 4.14 -3.90 -24.39
C LYS A 451 4.35 -2.40 -24.45
N PHE A 452 3.28 -1.61 -24.56
CA PHE A 452 3.37 -0.15 -24.56
C PHE A 452 3.93 0.35 -23.21
N LEU A 453 3.37 -0.11 -22.09
CA LEU A 453 3.83 0.28 -20.76
C LEU A 453 5.29 -0.11 -20.52
N ARG A 454 5.69 -1.32 -20.94
CA ARG A 454 7.09 -1.78 -20.83
C ARG A 454 8.04 -0.89 -21.61
N ARG A 455 7.70 -0.48 -22.83
CA ARG A 455 8.54 0.46 -23.61
C ARG A 455 8.76 1.78 -22.88
N GLU A 456 7.73 2.32 -22.24
CA GLU A 456 7.87 3.51 -21.40
C GLU A 456 8.77 3.25 -20.19
N ASN A 457 8.58 2.11 -19.49
CA ASN A 457 9.41 1.72 -18.35
C ASN A 457 10.87 1.57 -18.73
N ILE A 458 11.18 0.87 -19.84
CA ILE A 458 12.55 0.63 -20.31
C ILE A 458 13.24 1.95 -20.67
N SER A 459 12.57 2.82 -21.41
CA SER A 459 13.12 4.13 -21.80
C SER A 459 13.52 4.96 -20.59
N MET A 460 12.65 4.96 -19.57
CA MET A 460 12.90 5.64 -18.30
C MET A 460 14.01 4.96 -17.48
N ALA A 461 14.02 3.63 -17.42
CA ALA A 461 15.05 2.85 -16.73
C ALA A 461 16.44 3.18 -17.28
N ILE A 462 16.60 3.14 -18.61
CA ILE A 462 17.86 3.48 -19.29
C ILE A 462 18.31 4.90 -18.92
N SER A 463 17.39 5.87 -18.97
CA SER A 463 17.71 7.27 -18.63
C SER A 463 18.22 7.41 -17.20
N LEU A 464 17.64 6.71 -16.23
CA LEU A 464 18.06 6.78 -14.81
C LEU A 464 19.30 5.94 -14.51
N LEU A 465 19.55 4.87 -15.26
CA LEU A 465 20.79 4.08 -15.14
C LEU A 465 22.01 4.84 -15.64
N GLN A 466 21.85 5.66 -16.69
CA GLN A 466 22.91 6.54 -17.21
C GLN A 466 23.12 7.77 -16.32
N LYS A 467 22.03 8.31 -15.76
CA LYS A 467 22.07 9.51 -14.93
C LYS A 467 21.10 9.38 -13.74
N PRO A 468 21.53 8.70 -12.67
CA PRO A 468 20.75 8.60 -11.43
C PRO A 468 20.49 9.98 -10.82
N ASN A 469 19.44 10.07 -10.02
CA ASN A 469 19.12 11.26 -9.24
C ASN A 469 19.68 11.15 -7.82
N ASP A 470 20.92 11.58 -7.65
CA ASP A 470 21.65 11.54 -6.37
C ASP A 470 21.01 12.36 -5.23
N GLN A 471 20.11 13.30 -5.57
CA GLN A 471 19.39 14.12 -4.59
C GLN A 471 18.19 13.39 -3.99
N PHE A 472 17.72 12.30 -4.60
CA PHE A 472 16.58 11.54 -4.11
C PHE A 472 17.05 10.23 -3.48
N LYS A 473 17.24 10.23 -2.16
CA LYS A 473 17.85 9.15 -1.39
C LYS A 473 16.84 8.15 -0.78
N ALA A 474 15.60 8.16 -1.26
CA ALA A 474 14.58 7.26 -0.76
C ALA A 474 14.95 5.80 -1.01
N VAL A 475 14.74 4.94 -0.02
CA VAL A 475 14.92 3.48 -0.10
C VAL A 475 13.62 2.71 0.18
N ARG A 476 12.58 3.41 0.66
CA ARG A 476 11.25 2.86 0.92
C ARG A 476 10.16 3.76 0.38
N TYR A 477 9.03 3.14 0.05
CA TYR A 477 7.80 3.85 -0.24
C TYR A 477 6.59 3.05 0.25
N PHE A 478 5.45 3.71 0.46
CA PHE A 478 4.18 3.02 0.68
C PHE A 478 2.99 3.78 0.11
N SER A 479 1.95 3.01 -0.23
CA SER A 479 0.63 3.54 -0.61
C SER A 479 -0.33 3.42 0.56
N ARG A 480 -0.61 4.54 1.21
CA ARG A 480 -1.66 4.62 2.24
C ARG A 480 -3.03 4.29 1.66
N ALA A 481 -3.29 4.68 0.42
CA ALA A 481 -4.58 4.46 -0.23
C ALA A 481 -4.87 2.97 -0.50
N SER A 482 -3.83 2.15 -0.66
CA SER A 482 -3.96 0.70 -0.86
C SER A 482 -4.10 -0.08 0.46
N MET A 483 -3.78 0.55 1.60
CA MET A 483 -3.90 -0.09 2.91
C MET A 483 -5.35 -0.14 3.38
N LEU A 484 -5.74 -1.27 3.97
CA LEU A 484 -7.06 -1.38 4.58
C LEU A 484 -7.18 -0.41 5.77
N GLY A 485 -8.27 0.37 5.81
CA GLY A 485 -8.45 1.45 6.77
C GLY A 485 -7.56 2.67 6.50
N ARG A 486 -6.78 2.67 5.41
CA ARG A 486 -5.83 3.73 5.09
C ARG A 486 -4.87 3.99 6.25
N ILE A 487 -4.45 2.91 6.92
CA ILE A 487 -3.51 2.98 8.03
C ILE A 487 -2.14 3.47 7.53
N ASP A 488 -1.44 4.21 8.38
CA ASP A 488 -0.10 4.71 8.09
C ASP A 488 0.94 3.77 8.73
N MET A 489 1.55 2.92 7.91
CA MET A 489 2.60 2.00 8.36
C MET A 489 3.94 2.70 8.61
N SER A 490 4.12 3.95 8.19
CA SER A 490 5.38 4.66 8.46
C SER A 490 5.59 4.95 9.95
N LYS A 491 4.54 4.87 10.77
CA LYS A 491 4.62 5.01 12.23
C LYS A 491 5.52 3.97 12.91
N ILE A 492 5.77 2.81 12.28
CA ILE A 492 6.68 1.78 12.82
C ILE A 492 8.08 1.83 12.18
N TRP A 493 8.31 2.74 11.25
CA TRP A 493 9.59 2.91 10.56
C TRP A 493 10.41 3.98 11.26
N THR A 494 10.79 3.71 12.51
CA THR A 494 11.50 4.68 13.37
C THR A 494 12.84 5.12 12.80
N ASN A 495 13.50 4.26 12.03
CA ASN A 495 14.81 4.52 11.44
C ASN A 495 14.71 5.22 10.06
N PHE A 496 13.54 5.73 9.68
CA PHE A 496 13.31 6.35 8.39
C PHE A 496 12.62 7.70 8.54
N ARG A 497 13.02 8.67 7.72
CA ARG A 497 12.35 9.96 7.60
C ARG A 497 11.61 10.08 6.28
N ALA A 498 10.43 10.69 6.32
CA ALA A 498 9.64 10.93 5.11
C ALA A 498 10.34 11.98 4.24
N VAL A 499 10.48 11.70 2.95
CA VAL A 499 10.95 12.68 1.97
C VAL A 499 9.88 13.77 1.81
N ALA A 500 10.33 15.02 1.76
CA ALA A 500 9.44 16.17 1.61
C ALA A 500 8.61 16.08 0.32
N GLU A 501 7.37 16.56 0.40
CA GLU A 501 6.46 16.59 -0.74
C GLU A 501 6.95 17.62 -1.78
N ARG A 502 6.81 17.30 -3.07
CA ARG A 502 7.25 18.17 -4.17
C ARG A 502 6.23 18.27 -5.29
N PRO A 503 6.12 19.44 -5.96
CA PRO A 503 5.29 19.55 -7.15
C PRO A 503 5.76 18.60 -8.26
N GLY A 504 4.84 18.21 -9.15
CA GLY A 504 5.19 17.51 -10.38
C GLY A 504 5.71 18.46 -11.46
N LEU A 505 5.69 18.01 -12.72
CA LEU A 505 6.10 18.84 -13.85
C LEU A 505 5.19 20.07 -14.02
N PRO A 506 5.72 21.19 -14.54
CA PRO A 506 4.92 22.34 -14.92
C PRO A 506 3.73 21.95 -15.80
N SER A 507 2.59 22.55 -15.53
CA SER A 507 1.37 22.32 -16.31
C SER A 507 1.45 23.10 -17.62
N PRO A 508 1.22 22.45 -18.78
CA PRO A 508 1.26 23.14 -20.08
C PRO A 508 0.13 24.17 -20.25
N ARG A 509 -0.91 24.12 -19.39
CA ARG A 509 -2.07 25.02 -19.45
C ARG A 509 -2.04 26.09 -18.36
N SER A 510 -0.85 26.50 -17.91
CA SER A 510 -0.69 27.41 -16.77
C SER A 510 -1.45 28.73 -16.94
N HIS A 511 -1.50 29.34 -18.13
CA HIS A 511 -2.30 30.56 -18.35
C HIS A 511 -3.81 30.37 -18.13
N TYR A 512 -4.37 29.27 -18.64
CA TYR A 512 -5.77 28.93 -18.42
C TYR A 512 -6.05 28.70 -16.93
N LEU A 513 -5.16 27.99 -16.24
CA LEU A 513 -5.28 27.69 -14.81
C LEU A 513 -5.17 28.96 -13.97
N ALA A 514 -4.23 29.86 -14.30
CA ALA A 514 -4.07 31.16 -13.65
C ALA A 514 -5.35 32.00 -13.78
N ARG A 515 -6.00 31.99 -14.95
CA ARG A 515 -7.28 32.67 -15.16
C ARG A 515 -8.40 32.07 -14.30
N GLN A 516 -8.49 30.74 -14.20
CA GLN A 516 -9.47 30.10 -13.31
C GLN A 516 -9.19 30.42 -11.84
N TYR A 517 -7.92 30.41 -11.44
CA TYR A 517 -7.49 30.73 -10.08
C TYR A 517 -7.85 32.18 -9.72
N ARG A 518 -7.50 33.15 -10.57
CA ARG A 518 -7.87 34.58 -10.40
C ARG A 518 -9.38 34.81 -10.35
N ALA A 519 -10.15 34.02 -11.11
CA ALA A 519 -11.61 34.06 -11.07
C ALA A 519 -12.23 33.33 -9.86
N GLY A 520 -11.42 32.80 -8.94
CA GLY A 520 -11.92 32.03 -7.78
C GLY A 520 -12.56 30.68 -8.14
N LYS A 521 -12.38 30.18 -9.37
CA LYS A 521 -13.01 28.95 -9.88
C LYS A 521 -12.19 27.70 -9.57
N TYR A 522 -11.89 27.48 -8.29
CA TYR A 522 -11.14 26.31 -7.81
C TYR A 522 -11.56 25.90 -6.39
N ASP A 523 -11.33 24.64 -6.05
CA ASP A 523 -11.44 24.15 -4.67
C ASP A 523 -10.03 24.03 -4.07
N PHE A 524 -9.79 24.67 -2.92
CA PHE A 524 -8.56 24.45 -2.15
C PHE A 524 -8.64 23.13 -1.38
N LEU A 525 -7.57 22.34 -1.37
CA LEU A 525 -7.52 21.08 -0.64
C LEU A 525 -6.58 21.17 0.56
N TYR A 526 -5.30 21.45 0.34
CA TYR A 526 -4.30 21.60 1.38
C TYR A 526 -3.06 22.30 0.83
N ASP A 527 -2.16 22.68 1.72
CA ASP A 527 -0.86 23.25 1.46
C ASP A 527 0.26 22.35 1.98
N PHE A 528 1.44 22.44 1.36
CA PHE A 528 2.65 21.75 1.80
C PHE A 528 3.89 22.61 1.55
N LYS A 529 4.96 22.30 2.28
CA LYS A 529 6.28 22.91 2.12
C LYS A 529 7.21 21.90 1.48
N SER A 530 7.89 22.30 0.40
CA SER A 530 8.90 21.48 -0.25
C SER A 530 10.20 21.47 0.56
N ASP A 531 11.14 20.62 0.17
CA ASP A 531 12.45 20.50 0.81
C ASP A 531 13.24 21.83 0.77
N GLU A 532 13.17 22.55 -0.35
CA GLU A 532 13.73 23.91 -0.51
C GLU A 532 13.00 25.01 0.30
N GLY A 533 12.01 24.63 1.10
CA GLY A 533 11.22 25.52 1.92
C GLY A 533 10.16 26.35 1.18
N LYS A 534 10.00 26.17 -0.13
CA LYS A 534 8.94 26.79 -0.92
C LYS A 534 7.58 26.22 -0.54
N VAL A 535 6.58 27.09 -0.45
CA VAL A 535 5.23 26.72 -0.04
C VAL A 535 4.33 26.62 -1.27
N PHE A 536 3.62 25.49 -1.35
CA PHE A 536 2.70 25.17 -2.42
C PHE A 536 1.31 24.87 -1.87
N GLN A 537 0.31 24.97 -2.73
CA GLN A 537 -1.06 24.58 -2.47
C GLN A 537 -1.55 23.57 -3.50
N VAL A 538 -2.34 22.61 -3.05
CA VAL A 538 -3.04 21.64 -3.89
C VAL A 538 -4.47 22.12 -4.07
N ILE A 539 -4.84 22.31 -5.33
CA ILE A 539 -6.16 22.80 -5.72
C ILE A 539 -6.80 21.87 -6.73
N LYS A 540 -8.13 21.92 -6.79
CA LYS A 540 -8.94 21.24 -7.79
C LYS A 540 -9.57 22.27 -8.71
N ILE A 541 -9.31 22.15 -10.00
CA ILE A 541 -10.00 22.93 -11.04
C ILE A 541 -10.80 21.95 -11.90
N ARG A 542 -12.13 22.09 -11.86
CA ARG A 542 -13.08 21.13 -12.43
C ARG A 542 -12.90 19.73 -11.83
N LYS A 543 -12.41 18.77 -12.63
CA LYS A 543 -12.19 17.37 -12.21
C LYS A 543 -10.71 17.02 -12.02
N LYS A 544 -9.80 17.97 -12.21
CA LYS A 544 -8.34 17.72 -12.16
C LYS A 544 -7.70 18.42 -10.97
N LEU A 545 -6.70 17.76 -10.40
CA LEU A 545 -5.89 18.27 -9.31
C LEU A 545 -4.60 18.88 -9.85
N TYR A 546 -4.20 20.00 -9.28
CA TYR A 546 -2.99 20.73 -9.61
C TYR A 546 -2.31 21.18 -8.33
N VAL A 547 -1.01 21.39 -8.42
CA VAL A 547 -0.24 22.12 -7.42
C VAL A 547 -0.03 23.52 -7.97
N SER A 548 -0.12 24.53 -7.12
CA SER A 548 0.21 25.90 -7.46
C SER A 548 1.10 26.52 -6.39
N ASP A 549 1.88 27.54 -6.77
CA ASP A 549 2.49 28.39 -5.77
C ASP A 549 1.43 29.23 -5.03
N LYS A 550 1.87 29.90 -3.96
CA LYS A 550 0.97 30.69 -3.10
C LYS A 550 0.16 31.73 -3.88
N ASP A 551 0.77 32.33 -4.89
CA ASP A 551 0.18 33.43 -5.65
C ASP A 551 -0.67 32.97 -6.85
N GLY A 552 -0.68 31.67 -7.17
CA GLY A 552 -1.46 31.16 -8.29
C GLY A 552 -0.88 31.53 -9.65
N THR A 553 0.44 31.76 -9.73
CA THR A 553 1.13 32.18 -10.96
C THR A 553 1.66 30.99 -11.73
N ARG A 554 2.17 29.98 -11.02
CA ARG A 554 2.70 28.74 -11.60
C ARG A 554 1.86 27.55 -11.18
N PHE A 555 1.65 26.65 -12.12
CA PHE A 555 0.89 25.43 -11.91
C PHE A 555 1.72 24.23 -12.30
N PHE A 556 1.58 23.17 -11.51
CA PHE A 556 2.28 21.92 -11.66
C PHE A 556 1.29 20.76 -11.57
N LYS A 557 1.69 19.61 -12.10
CA LYS A 557 0.94 18.38 -11.92
C LYS A 557 1.00 17.93 -10.47
N TYR A 558 -0.12 17.41 -9.97
CA TYR A 558 -0.21 16.92 -8.60
C TYR A 558 0.34 15.50 -8.47
N ARG A 559 1.19 15.30 -7.46
CA ARG A 559 1.73 14.01 -7.06
C ARG A 559 1.05 13.58 -5.78
N ASN A 560 0.30 12.48 -5.83
CA ASN A 560 -0.55 12.12 -4.70
C ASN A 560 0.25 11.38 -3.61
N ARG A 561 0.56 12.09 -2.52
CA ARG A 561 1.25 11.52 -1.34
C ARG A 561 0.58 10.30 -0.72
N HIS A 562 -0.71 10.10 -0.94
CA HIS A 562 -1.42 8.92 -0.42
C HIS A 562 -1.23 7.67 -1.29
N TYR A 563 -0.77 7.83 -2.53
CA TYR A 563 -0.41 6.73 -3.43
C TYR A 563 1.06 6.37 -3.29
N PHE A 564 1.94 7.37 -3.22
CA PHE A 564 3.36 7.16 -2.99
C PHE A 564 3.87 8.18 -1.99
N LYS A 565 4.22 7.70 -0.79
CA LYS A 565 5.01 8.45 0.19
C LYS A 565 6.36 7.77 0.31
N TYR A 566 7.43 8.53 0.15
CA TYR A 566 8.80 8.05 0.09
C TYR A 566 9.56 8.29 1.39
N PHE A 567 10.53 7.44 1.68
CA PHE A 567 11.28 7.43 2.93
C PHE A 567 12.75 7.13 2.68
N GLU A 568 13.61 7.88 3.34
CA GLU A 568 15.05 7.69 3.35
C GLU A 568 15.53 7.32 4.75
N THR A 569 16.65 6.62 4.84
CA THR A 569 17.24 6.18 6.11
C THR A 569 17.61 7.40 6.95
N HIS A 570 17.29 7.35 8.24
CA HIS A 570 17.75 8.34 9.20
C HIS A 570 19.25 8.15 9.39
N LEU A 571 20.04 9.13 8.95
CA LEU A 571 21.47 9.20 9.26
C LEU A 571 21.67 9.52 10.75
#